data_AF-A0A1E4HEL8-F1
#
_entry.id   AF-A0A1E4HEL8-F1
#
_cell.length_a   1.000
_cell.length_b   1.000
_cell.length_c   1.000
_cell.angle_alpha   90.00
_cell.angle_beta   90.00
_cell.angle_gamma   90.00
#
_symmetry.space_group_name_H-M   'P 1'
#
loop_
_entity.id
_entity.type
_entity.pdbx_description
1 polymer ?
#
loop_
_entity_poly.entity_id
_entity_poly.type
_entity_poly.pdbx_seq_one_letter_code
_entity_poly.pdbx_strand_id
1 'polypeptide(L)'
;MDAPTPSYLRRWPGLAEAVAASRPRRDHAALLASLANVPDLDGARVATWRGDRWLQRRKVYRPDGTLVADDRDVWLAAEVASDGGNAHTTWLRLKDAGYRITKCEITDLYLVAGDHAGDPAGFIQGEVALEHEILERELFEPRPWREPLVLRDLLRDDGPMLPAEQIVAVRPDAYRLRRFIDVKAWLDVADALEQVRREAFRERHYRVTNSEEPGRESIQTADEVFPGWDAFPAKHRRYFSDWQRSSAGTARLCNHWILDLTDWTDAKGERTLTLIPQWAFNRPLAKVDASKGSDYEFYGRLQKLDRRVGVTFGWFFYALHGNRVKGDAIERVIRAAEAGTIVLPEHDYRVLKDWEASPYGF
;
A
#
# COMPACT_ATOMS: atom_id res chain seq x y z
N MET A 1 21.55 4.06 -19.19
CA MET A 1 21.74 5.11 -18.15
C MET A 1 20.71 4.83 -17.10
N ASP A 2 21.14 4.42 -15.90
CA ASP A 2 20.20 4.21 -14.79
C ASP A 2 19.47 5.53 -14.52
N ALA A 3 18.15 5.48 -14.38
CA ALA A 3 17.37 6.65 -14.01
C ALA A 3 17.91 7.20 -12.67
N PRO A 4 18.03 8.53 -12.51
CA PRO A 4 18.49 9.11 -11.25
C PRO A 4 17.61 8.59 -10.12
N THR A 5 18.25 8.14 -9.03
CA THR A 5 17.52 7.68 -7.85
C THR A 5 16.65 8.82 -7.33
N PRO A 6 15.35 8.60 -7.10
CA PRO A 6 14.47 9.64 -6.57
C PRO A 6 15.02 10.22 -5.26
N SER A 7 14.99 11.55 -5.12
CA SER A 7 15.56 12.29 -3.98
C SER A 7 15.00 11.88 -2.62
N TYR A 8 13.76 11.36 -2.60
CA TYR A 8 13.08 10.91 -1.39
C TYR A 8 13.50 9.50 -0.95
N LEU A 9 14.17 8.71 -1.79
CA LEU A 9 14.66 7.39 -1.39
C LEU A 9 15.94 7.53 -0.59
N ARG A 10 15.89 7.10 0.67
CA ARG A 10 17.07 7.05 1.54
C ARG A 10 17.79 5.72 1.35
N ARG A 11 19.12 5.80 1.17
CA ARG A 11 20.00 4.64 1.02
C ARG A 11 21.17 4.81 1.97
N TRP A 12 21.47 3.73 2.67
CA TRP A 12 22.66 3.64 3.51
C TRP A 12 23.50 2.45 3.02
N PRO A 13 24.80 2.65 2.75
CA PRO A 13 25.68 1.55 2.37
C PRO A 13 25.65 0.42 3.41
N GLY A 14 25.57 -0.83 2.95
CA GLY A 14 25.58 -1.99 3.84
C GLY A 14 24.26 -2.29 4.57
N LEU A 15 23.24 -1.43 4.46
CA LEU A 15 21.99 -1.61 5.19
C LEU A 15 21.21 -2.84 4.71
N ALA A 16 21.20 -3.11 3.41
CA ALA A 16 20.51 -4.27 2.87
C ALA A 16 21.12 -5.57 3.42
N GLU A 17 22.44 -5.63 3.50
CA GLU A 17 23.23 -6.72 4.06
C GLU A 17 23.00 -6.87 5.56
N ALA A 18 23.00 -5.76 6.31
CA ALA A 18 22.72 -5.76 7.75
C ALA A 18 21.29 -6.24 8.07
N VAL A 19 20.30 -5.80 7.29
CA VAL A 19 18.91 -6.27 7.38
C VAL A 19 18.84 -7.76 7.07
N ALA A 20 19.47 -8.22 5.98
CA ALA A 20 19.45 -9.64 5.59
C ALA A 20 20.17 -10.56 6.60
N ALA A 21 21.23 -10.06 7.25
CA ALA A 21 21.95 -10.79 8.30
C ALA A 21 21.20 -10.85 9.64
N SER A 22 20.16 -10.02 9.82
CA SER A 22 19.39 -9.98 11.06
C SER A 22 18.49 -11.20 11.18
N ARG A 23 18.69 -11.99 12.25
CA ARG A 23 17.90 -13.20 12.51
C ARG A 23 16.44 -12.87 12.83
N PRO A 24 15.45 -13.33 12.05
CA PRO A 24 14.05 -13.05 12.35
C PRO A 24 13.57 -13.67 13.66
N ARG A 25 12.80 -12.87 14.39
CA ARG A 25 12.08 -13.25 15.61
C ARG A 25 10.76 -12.47 15.64
N ARG A 26 9.83 -12.95 16.46
CA ARG A 26 8.50 -12.34 16.61
C ARG A 26 8.53 -10.88 17.08
N ASP A 27 9.55 -10.49 17.85
CA ASP A 27 9.73 -9.13 18.36
C ASP A 27 10.55 -8.23 17.42
N HIS A 28 11.08 -8.79 16.32
CA HIS A 28 11.96 -8.09 15.37
C HIS A 28 13.19 -7.42 16.01
N ALA A 29 13.61 -7.86 17.21
CA ALA A 29 14.63 -7.15 17.98
C ALA A 29 15.99 -7.04 17.25
N ALA A 30 16.41 -8.10 16.54
CA ALA A 30 17.65 -8.09 15.77
C ALA A 30 17.60 -7.10 14.59
N LEU A 31 16.45 -7.03 13.91
CA LEU A 31 16.23 -6.06 12.84
C LEU A 31 16.32 -4.63 13.39
N LEU A 32 15.58 -4.33 14.45
CA LEU A 32 15.58 -2.99 15.06
C LEU A 32 16.97 -2.59 15.58
N ALA A 33 17.72 -3.53 16.16
CA ALA A 33 19.10 -3.30 16.57
C ALA A 33 20.02 -2.99 15.39
N SER A 34 19.82 -3.63 14.23
CA SER A 34 20.59 -3.30 13.03
C SER A 34 20.33 -1.89 12.53
N LEU A 35 19.06 -1.44 12.60
CA LEU A 35 18.65 -0.09 12.20
C LEU A 35 19.15 0.99 13.18
N ALA A 36 19.23 0.67 14.47
CA ALA A 36 19.65 1.63 15.49
C ALA A 36 21.08 2.17 15.28
N ASN A 37 21.92 1.45 14.52
CA ASN A 37 23.29 1.87 14.19
C ASN A 37 23.37 2.71 12.92
N VAL A 38 22.24 2.98 12.26
CA VAL A 38 22.17 3.72 11.00
C VAL A 38 21.71 5.15 11.29
N PRO A 39 22.41 6.18 10.76
CA PRO A 39 21.98 7.57 10.92
C PRO A 39 20.51 7.77 10.51
N ASP A 40 19.78 8.56 11.29
CA ASP A 40 18.34 8.86 11.15
C ASP A 40 17.38 7.69 11.46
N LEU A 41 17.91 6.51 11.79
CA LEU A 41 17.13 5.30 12.11
C LEU A 41 17.29 4.83 13.57
N ASP A 42 17.96 5.60 14.43
CA ASP A 42 18.25 5.30 15.83
C ASP A 42 17.00 5.12 16.72
N GLY A 43 15.84 5.60 16.27
CA GLY A 43 14.52 5.39 16.90
C GLY A 43 13.56 4.53 16.09
N ALA A 44 14.04 3.77 15.09
CA ALA A 44 13.18 3.00 14.21
C ALA A 44 12.32 1.99 14.99
N ARG A 45 11.04 1.89 14.64
CA ARG A 45 10.11 0.92 15.20
C ARG A 45 9.20 0.34 14.12
N VAL A 46 8.73 -0.89 14.33
CA VAL A 46 7.67 -1.47 13.49
C VAL A 46 6.35 -0.77 13.83
N ALA A 47 5.81 -0.02 12.87
CA ALA A 47 4.50 0.63 13.01
C ALA A 47 3.37 -0.37 12.81
N THR A 48 3.48 -1.22 11.79
CA THR A 48 2.49 -2.25 11.48
C THR A 48 3.10 -3.30 10.54
N TRP A 49 2.36 -4.38 10.30
CA TRP A 49 2.71 -5.38 9.30
C TRP A 49 1.49 -5.79 8.48
N ARG A 50 1.74 -6.29 7.28
CA ARG A 50 0.72 -6.85 6.38
C ARG A 50 1.21 -8.19 5.84
N GLY A 51 0.40 -9.22 5.99
CA GLY A 51 0.68 -10.56 5.49
C GLY A 51 -0.55 -11.11 4.78
N ASP A 52 -0.33 -11.62 3.58
CA ASP A 52 -1.31 -12.20 2.64
C ASP A 52 -0.72 -12.34 1.23
N ARG A 53 0.46 -11.76 0.99
CA ARG A 53 1.20 -11.86 -0.27
C ARG A 53 2.15 -13.05 -0.28
N TRP A 54 2.42 -13.57 -1.46
CA TRP A 54 3.49 -14.53 -1.69
C TRP A 54 4.22 -14.19 -2.98
N LEU A 55 5.47 -14.64 -3.10
CA LEU A 55 6.24 -14.50 -4.32
C LEU A 55 5.67 -15.42 -5.40
N GLN A 56 5.28 -14.84 -6.53
CA GLN A 56 4.80 -15.61 -7.69
C GLN A 56 5.88 -16.56 -8.23
N ARG A 57 7.15 -16.13 -8.18
CA ARG A 57 8.29 -16.97 -8.51
C ARG A 57 8.46 -18.07 -7.46
N ARG A 58 8.14 -19.30 -7.86
CA ARG A 58 8.26 -20.51 -7.05
C ARG A 58 9.56 -21.24 -7.39
N LYS A 59 10.19 -21.87 -6.42
CA LYS A 59 11.34 -22.75 -6.65
C LYS A 59 10.88 -24.18 -6.93
N VAL A 60 11.73 -24.95 -7.60
CA VAL A 60 11.50 -26.37 -7.93
C VAL A 60 12.54 -27.22 -7.22
N TYR A 61 12.06 -28.26 -6.55
CA TYR A 61 12.87 -29.23 -5.82
C TYR A 61 12.59 -30.65 -6.33
N ARG A 62 13.62 -31.50 -6.29
CA ARG A 62 13.48 -32.94 -6.46
C ARG A 62 12.85 -33.59 -5.22
N PRO A 63 12.34 -34.84 -5.34
CA PRO A 63 11.85 -35.60 -4.18
C PRO A 63 12.87 -35.75 -3.05
N ASP A 64 14.17 -35.78 -3.39
CA ASP A 64 15.28 -35.90 -2.44
C ASP A 64 15.64 -34.60 -1.71
N GLY A 65 14.94 -33.49 -2.01
CA GLY A 65 15.18 -32.18 -1.41
C GLY A 65 16.25 -31.34 -2.13
N THR A 66 16.78 -31.80 -3.27
CA THR A 66 17.73 -31.03 -4.07
C THR A 66 17.02 -29.91 -4.83
N LEU A 67 17.50 -28.67 -4.69
CA LEU A 67 17.04 -27.53 -5.49
C LEU A 67 17.41 -27.72 -6.97
N VAL A 68 16.42 -27.57 -7.85
CA VAL A 68 16.56 -27.71 -9.30
C VAL A 68 16.61 -26.35 -9.98
N ALA A 69 15.69 -25.46 -9.59
CA ALA A 69 15.56 -24.14 -10.17
C ALA A 69 14.97 -23.16 -9.15
N ASP A 70 15.47 -21.93 -9.14
CA ASP A 70 14.90 -20.86 -8.31
C ASP A 70 13.66 -20.21 -8.95
N ASP A 71 13.38 -20.49 -10.21
CA ASP A 71 12.23 -19.95 -10.95
C ASP A 71 11.59 -21.08 -11.78
N ARG A 72 10.44 -21.56 -11.29
CA ARG A 72 9.66 -22.62 -11.91
C ARG A 72 9.23 -22.25 -13.32
N ASP A 73 8.80 -21.02 -13.54
CA ASP A 73 8.18 -20.62 -14.80
C ASP A 73 9.24 -20.55 -15.91
N VAL A 74 10.42 -20.00 -15.58
CA VAL A 74 11.59 -20.02 -16.48
C VAL A 74 12.08 -21.45 -16.72
N TRP A 75 12.16 -22.26 -15.67
CA TRP A 75 12.62 -23.65 -15.79
C TRP A 75 11.67 -24.49 -16.65
N LEU A 76 10.35 -24.41 -16.43
CA LEU A 76 9.37 -25.11 -17.25
C LEU A 76 9.40 -24.65 -18.70
N ALA A 77 9.61 -23.36 -18.97
CA ALA A 77 9.78 -22.87 -20.33
C ALA A 77 11.00 -23.53 -21.01
N ALA A 78 12.11 -23.69 -20.30
CA ALA A 78 13.31 -24.36 -20.80
C ALA A 78 13.10 -25.87 -21.00
N GLU A 79 12.38 -26.55 -20.11
CA GLU A 79 12.02 -27.97 -20.27
C GLU A 79 11.12 -28.18 -21.50
N VAL A 80 10.11 -27.32 -21.68
CA VAL A 80 9.22 -27.37 -22.87
C VAL A 80 10.00 -27.12 -24.15
N ALA A 81 10.91 -26.15 -24.16
CA ALA A 81 11.78 -25.90 -25.32
C ALA A 81 12.66 -27.13 -25.64
N SER A 82 13.18 -27.80 -24.61
CA SER A 82 14.01 -29.00 -24.75
C SER A 82 13.23 -30.20 -25.30
N ASP A 83 11.93 -30.29 -25.01
CA ASP A 83 11.02 -31.29 -25.58
C ASP A 83 10.40 -30.83 -26.92
N GLY A 84 11.10 -29.99 -27.68
CA GLY A 84 10.68 -29.53 -29.01
C GLY A 84 9.48 -28.59 -29.00
N GLY A 85 9.22 -27.90 -27.88
CA GLY A 85 8.07 -27.01 -27.70
C GLY A 85 6.77 -27.72 -27.32
N ASN A 86 6.80 -29.02 -27.03
CA ASN A 86 5.62 -29.81 -26.74
C ASN A 86 5.37 -29.93 -25.21
N ALA A 87 4.42 -29.14 -24.70
CA ALA A 87 4.08 -29.13 -23.28
C ALA A 87 3.52 -30.47 -22.76
N HIS A 88 2.81 -31.23 -23.62
CA HIS A 88 2.29 -32.54 -23.25
C HIS A 88 3.43 -33.55 -23.04
N THR A 89 4.42 -33.57 -23.93
CA THR A 89 5.61 -34.40 -23.80
C THR A 89 6.37 -34.07 -22.51
N THR A 90 6.56 -32.79 -22.21
CA THR A 90 7.19 -32.33 -20.97
C THR A 90 6.43 -32.80 -19.73
N TRP A 91 5.11 -32.66 -19.74
CA TRP A 91 4.27 -33.14 -18.64
C TRP A 91 4.39 -34.65 -18.44
N LEU A 92 4.27 -35.46 -19.50
CA LEU A 92 4.42 -36.92 -19.39
C LEU A 92 5.76 -37.34 -18.79
N ARG A 93 6.84 -36.66 -19.17
CA ARG A 93 8.20 -36.93 -18.66
C ARG A 93 8.37 -36.55 -17.19
N LEU A 94 7.74 -35.44 -16.75
CA LEU A 94 7.98 -34.85 -15.44
C LEU A 94 6.93 -35.20 -14.38
N LYS A 95 5.70 -35.54 -14.77
CA LYS A 95 4.56 -35.73 -13.84
C LYS A 95 4.79 -36.79 -12.77
N ASP A 96 5.51 -37.87 -13.12
CA ASP A 96 5.79 -38.98 -12.20
C ASP A 96 7.18 -38.88 -11.56
N ALA A 97 7.94 -37.82 -11.87
CA ALA A 97 9.28 -37.60 -11.32
C ALA A 97 9.27 -37.01 -9.90
N GLY A 98 8.08 -36.68 -9.37
CA GLY A 98 7.89 -36.24 -7.99
C GLY A 98 8.50 -34.88 -7.65
N TYR A 99 8.69 -34.01 -8.64
CA TYR A 99 9.11 -32.63 -8.40
C TYR A 99 8.12 -31.90 -7.49
N ARG A 100 8.65 -31.00 -6.66
CA ARG A 100 7.90 -30.23 -5.66
C ARG A 100 8.20 -28.75 -5.82
N ILE A 101 7.27 -27.92 -5.38
CA ILE A 101 7.37 -26.46 -5.52
C ILE A 101 7.18 -25.74 -4.19
N THR A 102 7.90 -24.64 -4.03
CA THR A 102 7.83 -23.82 -2.82
C THR A 102 6.77 -22.73 -2.91
N LYS A 103 6.29 -22.24 -1.77
CA LYS A 103 5.58 -20.97 -1.64
C LYS A 103 6.38 -20.09 -0.70
N CYS A 104 6.75 -18.90 -1.17
CA CYS A 104 7.43 -17.89 -0.35
C CYS A 104 6.41 -16.86 0.11
N GLU A 105 5.90 -17.01 1.33
CA GLU A 105 4.99 -16.05 1.95
C GLU A 105 5.77 -14.80 2.36
N ILE A 106 5.17 -13.64 2.10
CA ILE A 106 5.78 -12.33 2.35
C ILE A 106 4.91 -11.60 3.36
N THR A 107 5.52 -11.25 4.49
CA THR A 107 4.95 -10.29 5.45
C THR A 107 5.72 -8.98 5.34
N ASP A 108 5.07 -7.92 4.90
CA ASP A 108 5.70 -6.60 4.82
C ASP A 108 5.62 -5.90 6.17
N LEU A 109 6.79 -5.57 6.71
CA LEU A 109 6.97 -4.78 7.90
C LEU A 109 7.11 -3.31 7.49
N TYR A 110 6.21 -2.49 8.00
CA TYR A 110 6.29 -1.04 7.86
C TYR A 110 6.93 -0.46 9.09
N LEU A 111 8.09 0.16 8.90
CA LEU A 111 8.85 0.81 9.94
C LEU A 111 8.71 2.32 9.82
N VAL A 112 8.84 3.01 10.93
CA VAL A 112 8.95 4.47 10.94
C VAL A 112 10.11 4.89 11.83
N ALA A 113 10.83 5.91 11.39
CA ALA A 113 11.98 6.50 12.05
C ALA A 113 12.01 8.01 11.79
N GLY A 114 12.83 8.73 12.55
CA GLY A 114 12.90 10.19 12.45
C GLY A 114 11.68 10.89 13.03
N ASP A 115 11.92 12.03 13.67
CA ASP A 115 10.89 12.82 14.36
C ASP A 115 11.28 14.30 14.29
N HIS A 116 10.81 14.98 13.23
CA HIS A 116 10.89 16.44 13.19
C HIS A 116 9.66 16.99 13.91
N ALA A 117 9.84 17.36 15.18
CA ALA A 117 8.77 17.85 16.03
C ALA A 117 7.95 18.96 15.33
N GLY A 118 6.65 18.70 15.15
CA GLY A 118 5.68 19.65 14.60
C GLY A 118 5.35 19.49 13.11
N ASP A 119 6.08 18.66 12.35
CA ASP A 119 5.76 18.36 10.95
C ASP A 119 5.20 16.92 10.83
N PRO A 120 3.91 16.74 10.48
CA PRO A 120 3.31 15.41 10.40
C PRO A 120 3.89 14.55 9.25
N ALA A 121 4.61 15.16 8.29
CA ALA A 121 5.35 14.49 7.23
C ALA A 121 6.84 14.29 7.56
N GLY A 122 7.30 14.81 8.70
CA GLY A 122 8.71 14.86 9.11
C GLY A 122 9.28 13.54 9.62
N PHE A 123 9.04 12.44 8.92
CA PHE A 123 9.51 11.10 9.28
C PHE A 123 9.98 10.31 8.06
N ILE A 124 10.77 9.28 8.33
CA ILE A 124 11.21 8.28 7.37
C ILE A 124 10.32 7.04 7.54
N GLN A 125 9.77 6.54 6.45
CA GLN A 125 9.07 5.25 6.42
C GLN A 125 9.94 4.18 5.76
N GLY A 126 10.10 3.04 6.44
CA GLY A 126 10.80 1.86 5.94
C GLY A 126 9.85 0.75 5.56
N GLU A 127 10.23 -0.02 4.55
CA GLU A 127 9.58 -1.26 4.14
C GLU A 127 10.61 -2.38 4.12
N VAL A 128 10.34 -3.42 4.91
CA VAL A 128 11.16 -4.64 4.99
C VAL A 128 10.24 -5.83 4.83
N ALA A 129 10.52 -6.68 3.84
CA ALA A 129 9.81 -7.95 3.69
C ALA A 129 10.40 -8.99 4.63
N LEU A 130 9.56 -9.69 5.37
CA LEU A 130 9.87 -10.95 6.04
C LEU A 130 9.40 -12.08 5.13
N GLU A 131 10.36 -12.87 4.63
CA GLU A 131 10.12 -13.97 3.72
C GLU A 131 10.13 -15.31 4.49
N HIS A 132 9.06 -16.09 4.33
CA HIS A 132 8.92 -17.44 4.86
C HIS A 132 8.70 -18.42 3.70
N GLU A 133 9.66 -19.29 3.42
CA GLU A 133 9.63 -20.15 2.23
C GLU A 133 9.44 -21.61 2.62
N ILE A 134 8.29 -22.17 2.21
CA ILE A 134 7.87 -23.55 2.52
C ILE A 134 7.77 -24.39 1.25
N LEU A 135 8.19 -25.64 1.32
CA LEU A 135 7.86 -26.65 0.32
C LEU A 135 6.45 -27.16 0.63
N GLU A 136 5.48 -26.93 -0.26
CA GLU A 136 4.08 -27.20 0.08
C GLU A 136 3.34 -28.05 -0.94
N ARG A 137 3.79 -28.13 -2.19
CA ARG A 137 3.03 -28.79 -3.27
C ARG A 137 3.90 -29.63 -4.17
N GLU A 138 3.28 -30.61 -4.82
CA GLU A 138 3.84 -31.22 -6.01
C GLU A 138 3.83 -30.25 -7.20
N LEU A 139 4.72 -30.46 -8.16
CA LEU A 139 4.86 -29.60 -9.33
C LEU A 139 3.62 -29.64 -10.22
N PHE A 140 3.04 -30.83 -10.44
CA PHE A 140 1.92 -31.05 -11.34
C PHE A 140 0.78 -31.79 -10.68
N GLU A 141 -0.45 -31.51 -11.14
CA GLU A 141 -1.60 -32.38 -10.89
C GLU A 141 -1.38 -33.71 -11.64
N PRO A 142 -1.33 -34.87 -10.95
CA PRO A 142 -1.09 -36.16 -11.59
C PRO A 142 -2.22 -36.59 -12.54
N ARG A 143 -3.45 -36.11 -12.33
CA ARG A 143 -4.61 -36.42 -13.19
C ARG A 143 -5.40 -35.16 -13.53
N PRO A 144 -4.86 -34.30 -14.42
CA PRO A 144 -5.53 -33.06 -14.77
C PRO A 144 -6.80 -33.36 -15.58
N TRP A 145 -7.83 -32.53 -15.41
CA TRP A 145 -9.08 -32.64 -16.18
C TRP A 145 -8.88 -32.49 -17.69
N ARG A 146 -7.80 -31.79 -18.09
CA ARG A 146 -7.38 -31.62 -19.47
C ARG A 146 -5.86 -31.75 -19.54
N GLU A 147 -5.38 -32.47 -20.55
CA GLU A 147 -3.95 -32.56 -20.80
C GLU A 147 -3.36 -31.19 -21.21
N PRO A 148 -2.16 -30.84 -20.73
CA PRO A 148 -1.53 -29.57 -21.05
C PRO A 148 -1.10 -29.55 -22.52
N LEU A 149 -1.49 -28.50 -23.25
CA LEU A 149 -1.17 -28.33 -24.67
C LEU A 149 -0.13 -27.24 -24.89
N VAL A 150 -0.09 -26.25 -24.01
CA VAL A 150 0.87 -25.13 -24.06
C VAL A 150 1.53 -24.91 -22.71
N LEU A 151 2.67 -24.21 -22.70
CA LEU A 151 3.38 -23.85 -21.46
C LEU A 151 2.44 -23.21 -20.42
N ARG A 152 1.52 -22.34 -20.86
CA ARG A 152 0.56 -21.69 -19.96
C ARG A 152 -0.30 -22.69 -19.17
N ASP A 153 -0.61 -23.84 -19.75
CA ASP A 153 -1.40 -24.87 -19.06
C ASP A 153 -0.59 -25.48 -17.90
N LEU A 154 0.72 -25.71 -18.10
CA LEU A 154 1.64 -26.20 -17.07
C LEU A 154 1.85 -25.22 -15.91
N LEU A 155 1.71 -23.91 -16.16
CA LEU A 155 1.92 -22.87 -15.15
C LEU A 155 0.68 -22.57 -14.31
N ARG A 156 -0.51 -22.96 -14.80
CA ARG A 156 -1.78 -22.55 -14.19
C ARG A 156 -2.18 -23.40 -13.01
N ASP A 157 -2.03 -24.71 -13.14
CA ASP A 157 -2.58 -25.67 -12.19
C ASP A 157 -1.43 -26.31 -11.42
N ASP A 158 -1.24 -25.86 -10.18
CA ASP A 158 -0.29 -26.47 -9.25
C ASP A 158 -0.73 -27.87 -8.85
N GLY A 159 0.23 -28.74 -8.54
CA GLY A 159 -0.05 -30.06 -7.98
C GLY A 159 -0.70 -30.03 -6.59
N PRO A 160 -1.11 -31.22 -6.11
CA PRO A 160 -1.72 -31.37 -4.80
C PRO A 160 -0.81 -30.87 -3.67
N MET A 161 -1.45 -30.50 -2.56
CA MET A 161 -0.75 -30.19 -1.31
C MET A 161 -0.02 -31.44 -0.82
N LEU A 162 1.22 -31.26 -0.37
CA LEU A 162 1.99 -32.32 0.27
C LEU A 162 1.34 -32.72 1.60
N PRO A 163 1.56 -33.96 2.08
CA PRO A 163 1.20 -34.35 3.44
C PRO A 163 1.83 -33.39 4.47
N ALA A 164 1.12 -33.12 5.56
CA ALA A 164 1.50 -32.08 6.52
C ALA A 164 2.92 -32.29 7.09
N GLU A 165 3.34 -33.54 7.28
CA GLU A 165 4.68 -33.94 7.74
C GLU A 165 5.80 -33.67 6.73
N GLN A 166 5.46 -33.44 5.46
CA GLN A 166 6.40 -33.11 4.38
C GLN A 166 6.42 -31.61 4.07
N ILE A 167 5.47 -30.83 4.61
CA ILE A 167 5.47 -29.38 4.47
C ILE A 167 6.50 -28.80 5.43
N VAL A 168 7.62 -28.36 4.89
CA VAL A 168 8.77 -27.89 5.68
C VAL A 168 9.32 -26.59 5.10
N ALA A 169 9.88 -25.75 5.97
CA ALA A 169 10.65 -24.59 5.55
C ALA A 169 11.92 -25.05 4.82
N VAL A 170 12.16 -24.54 3.61
CA VAL A 170 13.36 -24.91 2.82
C VAL A 170 14.59 -24.07 3.16
N ARG A 171 14.37 -22.99 3.92
CA ARG A 171 15.40 -22.11 4.48
C ARG A 171 14.87 -21.43 5.74
N PRO A 172 15.75 -20.88 6.59
CA PRO A 172 15.33 -19.97 7.65
C PRO A 172 14.61 -18.76 7.08
N ASP A 173 13.65 -18.23 7.86
CA ASP A 173 13.05 -16.92 7.59
C ASP A 173 14.15 -15.87 7.39
N ALA A 174 13.90 -14.93 6.47
CA ALA A 174 14.86 -13.86 6.21
C ALA A 174 14.17 -12.52 6.02
N TYR A 175 14.82 -11.45 6.47
CA TYR A 175 14.44 -10.10 6.09
C TYR A 175 15.04 -9.71 4.75
N ARG A 176 14.29 -8.93 4.00
CA ARG A 176 14.73 -8.30 2.76
C ARG A 176 14.35 -6.83 2.77
N LEU A 177 15.36 -5.97 2.72
CA LEU A 177 15.15 -4.53 2.58
C LEU A 177 14.44 -4.23 1.26
N ARG A 178 13.33 -3.48 1.31
CA ARG A 178 12.65 -2.97 0.11
C ARG A 178 13.08 -1.55 -0.18
N ARG A 179 12.79 -0.64 0.75
CA ARG A 179 13.06 0.79 0.60
C ARG A 179 12.90 1.53 1.93
N PHE A 180 13.50 2.71 1.98
CA PHE A 180 13.21 3.73 2.97
C PHE A 180 12.91 5.04 2.23
N ILE A 181 11.87 5.73 2.68
CA ILE A 181 11.34 6.94 2.06
C ILE A 181 11.35 8.05 3.09
N ASP A 182 11.99 9.17 2.77
CA ASP A 182 11.74 10.42 3.46
C ASP A 182 10.40 10.99 2.97
N VAL A 183 9.41 10.99 3.85
CA VAL A 183 8.03 11.32 3.48
C VAL A 183 7.90 12.79 3.11
N LYS A 184 8.65 13.68 3.75
CA LYS A 184 8.67 15.11 3.42
C LYS A 184 9.25 15.34 2.03
N ALA A 185 10.43 14.76 1.76
CA ALA A 185 11.05 14.85 0.44
C ALA A 185 10.15 14.24 -0.66
N TRP A 186 9.39 13.18 -0.35
CA TRP A 186 8.43 12.60 -1.29
C TRP A 186 7.29 13.58 -1.59
N LEU A 187 6.74 14.24 -0.57
CA LEU A 187 5.68 15.24 -0.74
C LEU A 187 6.14 16.43 -1.57
N ASP A 188 7.38 16.88 -1.40
CA ASP A 188 7.92 18.00 -2.16
C ASP A 188 8.03 17.66 -3.67
N VAL A 189 8.39 16.41 -3.99
CA VAL A 189 8.36 15.92 -5.38
C VAL A 189 6.93 15.78 -5.91
N ALA A 190 6.00 15.28 -5.09
CA ALA A 190 4.59 15.14 -5.48
C ALA A 190 3.94 16.50 -5.74
N ASP A 191 4.23 17.51 -4.92
CA ASP A 191 3.77 18.89 -5.11
C ASP A 191 4.32 19.52 -6.37
N ALA A 192 5.61 19.33 -6.67
CA ALA A 192 6.20 19.85 -7.89
C ALA A 192 5.53 19.25 -9.14
N LEU A 193 5.25 17.94 -9.13
CA LEU A 193 4.53 17.28 -10.23
C LEU A 193 3.09 17.76 -10.36
N GLU A 194 2.40 17.94 -9.23
CA GLU A 194 1.05 18.50 -9.23
C GLU A 194 1.05 19.92 -9.78
N GLN A 195 2.00 20.77 -9.38
CA GLN A 195 2.09 22.15 -9.86
C GLN A 195 2.21 22.21 -11.39
N VAL A 196 3.08 21.37 -11.97
CA VAL A 196 3.21 21.25 -13.43
C VAL A 196 1.89 20.83 -14.08
N ARG A 197 1.17 19.86 -13.49
CA ARG A 197 -0.16 19.42 -14.00
C ARG A 197 -1.19 20.53 -13.91
N ARG A 198 -1.19 21.29 -12.82
CA ARG A 198 -2.08 22.44 -12.61
C ARG A 198 -1.81 23.55 -13.61
N GLU A 199 -0.55 23.87 -13.86
CA GLU A 199 -0.13 24.84 -14.88
C GLU A 199 -0.58 24.38 -16.28
N ALA A 200 -0.30 23.13 -16.65
CA ALA A 200 -0.75 22.57 -17.91
C ALA A 200 -2.28 22.51 -18.05
N PHE A 201 -3.02 22.39 -16.94
CA PHE A 201 -4.48 22.47 -16.95
C PHE A 201 -4.97 23.91 -17.13
N ARG A 202 -4.35 24.90 -16.47
CA ARG A 202 -4.68 26.33 -16.63
C ARG A 202 -4.50 26.82 -18.06
N GLU A 203 -3.48 26.32 -18.76
CA GLU A 203 -3.21 26.67 -20.15
C GLU A 203 -4.24 26.10 -21.15
N ARG A 204 -5.12 25.19 -20.72
CA ARG A 204 -6.15 24.61 -21.59
C ARG A 204 -7.22 25.63 -21.91
N HIS A 205 -7.55 25.68 -23.19
CA HIS A 205 -8.66 26.46 -23.73
C HIS A 205 -9.75 25.51 -24.21
N TYR A 206 -10.98 25.77 -23.78
CA TYR A 206 -12.14 24.94 -24.07
C TYR A 206 -13.04 25.66 -25.08
N ARG A 207 -13.44 24.94 -26.12
CA ARG A 207 -14.53 25.39 -26.98
C ARG A 207 -15.85 25.00 -26.31
N VAL A 208 -16.61 26.02 -25.90
CA VAL A 208 -17.91 25.85 -25.24
C VAL A 208 -19.00 26.21 -26.24
N THR A 209 -19.94 25.30 -26.42
CA THR A 209 -21.14 25.47 -27.25
C THR A 209 -22.36 25.67 -26.35
N ASN A 210 -23.19 26.66 -26.69
CA ASN A 210 -24.45 26.87 -25.98
C ASN A 210 -25.54 25.97 -26.57
N SER A 211 -26.18 25.13 -25.74
CA SER A 211 -27.31 24.29 -26.16
C SER A 211 -28.60 25.08 -26.42
N GLU A 212 -28.75 26.25 -25.80
CA GLU A 212 -29.92 27.14 -25.94
C GLU A 212 -29.81 28.08 -27.13
N GLU A 213 -28.58 28.36 -27.60
CA GLU A 213 -28.29 29.15 -28.80
C GLU A 213 -27.41 28.33 -29.77
N PRO A 214 -28.02 27.40 -30.53
CA PRO A 214 -27.29 26.55 -31.46
C PRO A 214 -26.48 27.39 -32.46
N GLY A 215 -25.15 27.22 -32.46
CA GLY A 215 -24.22 27.94 -33.33
C GLY A 215 -23.40 29.05 -32.65
N ARG A 216 -23.71 29.39 -31.39
CA ARG A 216 -22.84 30.27 -30.59
C ARG A 216 -21.73 29.45 -29.94
N GLU A 217 -20.50 29.70 -30.38
CA GLU A 217 -19.28 29.14 -29.81
C GLU A 217 -18.49 30.24 -29.09
N SER A 218 -17.92 29.91 -27.93
CA SER A 218 -16.91 30.75 -27.26
C SER A 218 -15.72 29.90 -26.83
N ILE A 219 -14.54 30.52 -26.83
CA ILE A 219 -13.35 29.95 -26.21
C ILE A 219 -13.32 30.45 -24.77
N GLN A 220 -13.26 29.52 -23.82
CA GLN A 220 -13.15 29.80 -22.39
C GLN A 220 -11.90 29.14 -21.80
N THR A 221 -11.32 29.77 -20.79
CA THR A 221 -10.19 29.25 -20.02
C THR A 221 -10.64 28.16 -19.05
N ALA A 222 -9.68 27.41 -18.49
CA ALA A 222 -9.97 26.40 -17.47
C ALA A 222 -10.67 27.00 -16.22
N ASP A 223 -10.28 28.20 -15.80
CA ASP A 223 -10.85 28.86 -14.61
C ASP A 223 -12.30 29.32 -14.85
N GLU A 224 -12.65 29.70 -16.07
CA GLU A 224 -14.02 30.08 -16.45
C GLU A 224 -14.95 28.86 -16.54
N VAL A 225 -14.46 27.75 -17.10
CA VAL A 225 -15.26 26.52 -17.26
C VAL A 225 -15.39 25.76 -15.94
N PHE A 226 -14.35 25.76 -15.11
CA PHE A 226 -14.28 24.99 -13.88
C PHE A 226 -13.90 25.88 -12.67
N PRO A 227 -14.71 26.88 -12.30
CA PRO A 227 -14.35 27.82 -11.24
C PRO A 227 -14.04 27.09 -9.92
N GLY A 228 -12.92 27.42 -9.29
CA GLY A 228 -12.49 26.84 -8.01
C GLY A 228 -11.94 25.42 -8.09
N TRP A 229 -11.60 24.91 -9.28
CA TRP A 229 -11.01 23.59 -9.47
C TRP A 229 -9.71 23.36 -8.67
N ASP A 230 -8.99 24.43 -8.32
CA ASP A 230 -7.76 24.43 -7.54
C ASP A 230 -7.92 24.94 -6.10
N ALA A 231 -9.17 25.12 -5.62
CA ALA A 231 -9.50 25.68 -4.31
C ALA A 231 -8.89 24.89 -3.13
N PHE A 232 -8.53 23.63 -3.35
CA PHE A 232 -7.87 22.78 -2.36
C PHE A 232 -6.46 22.38 -2.82
N PRO A 233 -5.51 22.21 -1.88
CA PRO A 233 -4.26 21.52 -2.18
C PRO A 233 -4.53 20.12 -2.73
N ALA A 234 -3.56 19.56 -3.46
CA ALA A 234 -3.67 18.17 -3.88
C ALA A 234 -3.78 17.22 -2.68
N LYS A 235 -4.44 16.09 -2.91
CA LYS A 235 -4.87 15.14 -1.87
C LYS A 235 -3.73 14.70 -0.97
N HIS A 236 -2.55 14.44 -1.55
CA HIS A 236 -1.36 14.03 -0.79
C HIS A 236 -0.90 15.09 0.20
N ARG A 237 -0.96 16.39 -0.15
CA ARG A 237 -0.60 17.49 0.76
C ARG A 237 -1.74 17.80 1.74
N ARG A 238 -2.97 17.83 1.24
CA ARG A 238 -4.17 18.13 2.02
C ARG A 238 -4.34 17.17 3.19
N TYR A 239 -4.03 15.89 3.02
CA TYR A 239 -4.10 14.89 4.09
C TYR A 239 -3.29 15.31 5.34
N PHE A 240 -2.06 15.78 5.15
CA PHE A 240 -1.21 16.25 6.24
C PHE A 240 -1.68 17.59 6.81
N SER A 241 -2.16 18.50 5.96
CA SER A 241 -2.72 19.77 6.42
C SER A 241 -3.96 19.56 7.29
N ASP A 242 -4.86 18.67 6.89
CA ASP A 242 -6.06 18.28 7.65
C ASP A 242 -5.69 17.59 8.96
N TRP A 243 -4.66 16.75 8.97
CA TRP A 243 -4.10 16.19 10.19
C TRP A 243 -3.62 17.28 11.14
N GLN A 244 -2.73 18.15 10.67
CA GLN A 244 -2.07 19.17 11.49
C GLN A 244 -3.05 20.18 12.10
N ARG A 245 -4.06 20.60 11.33
CA ARG A 245 -5.02 21.63 11.77
C ARG A 245 -6.20 21.07 12.57
N SER A 246 -6.39 19.76 12.61
CA SER A 246 -7.43 19.12 13.40
C SER A 246 -6.93 18.71 14.79
N SER A 247 -7.84 18.26 15.66
CA SER A 247 -7.50 17.66 16.96
C SER A 247 -6.57 16.44 16.82
N ALA A 248 -6.52 15.80 15.65
CA ALA A 248 -5.60 14.68 15.39
C ALA A 248 -4.14 15.14 15.37
N GLY A 249 -3.86 16.41 15.06
CA GLY A 249 -2.52 17.00 15.05
C GLY A 249 -1.80 16.98 16.41
N THR A 250 -2.52 16.71 17.50
CA THR A 250 -1.93 16.46 18.82
C THR A 250 -1.19 15.12 18.90
N ALA A 251 -1.54 14.18 18.01
CA ALA A 251 -0.88 12.89 17.87
C ALA A 251 0.07 12.90 16.67
N ARG A 252 1.10 12.05 16.74
CA ARG A 252 2.05 11.88 15.64
C ARG A 252 1.46 10.98 14.57
N LEU A 253 1.35 11.47 13.35
CA LEU A 253 0.76 10.72 12.24
C LEU A 253 1.39 9.33 12.06
N CYS A 254 2.73 9.27 12.04
CA CYS A 254 3.49 8.02 11.86
C CYS A 254 3.31 6.98 13.00
N ASN A 255 2.72 7.37 14.14
CA ASN A 255 2.32 6.43 15.20
C ASN A 255 1.03 5.69 14.87
N HIS A 256 0.20 6.24 14.00
CA HIS A 256 -1.17 5.75 13.79
C HIS A 256 -1.48 5.43 12.33
N TRP A 257 -0.73 5.97 11.36
CA TRP A 257 -0.83 5.70 9.94
C TRP A 257 0.54 5.44 9.31
N ILE A 258 0.56 4.52 8.35
CA ILE A 258 1.61 4.36 7.34
C ILE A 258 1.06 4.82 6.00
N LEU A 259 1.93 5.04 5.03
CA LEU A 259 1.58 5.57 3.72
C LEU A 259 1.97 4.57 2.64
N ASP A 260 1.01 4.10 1.84
CA ASP A 260 1.35 3.43 0.60
C ASP A 260 1.69 4.50 -0.45
N LEU A 261 3.00 4.65 -0.68
CA LEU A 261 3.57 5.66 -1.57
C LEU A 261 4.02 4.98 -2.86
N THR A 262 3.40 5.32 -3.97
CA THR A 262 3.80 4.82 -5.29
C THR A 262 4.38 5.93 -6.15
N ASP A 263 5.33 5.56 -7.00
CA ASP A 263 5.90 6.41 -8.04
C ASP A 263 6.00 5.56 -9.29
N TRP A 264 5.15 5.88 -10.26
CA TRP A 264 5.02 5.11 -11.47
C TRP A 264 5.00 6.03 -12.68
N THR A 265 5.75 5.64 -13.70
CA THR A 265 5.75 6.30 -15.00
C THR A 265 5.08 5.37 -16.00
N ASP A 266 4.07 5.89 -16.68
CA ASP A 266 3.34 5.13 -17.68
C ASP A 266 4.16 4.93 -18.97
N ALA A 267 3.60 4.13 -19.89
CA ALA A 267 4.24 3.88 -21.19
C ALA A 267 4.37 5.14 -22.08
N LYS A 268 3.60 6.20 -21.78
CA LYS A 268 3.66 7.50 -22.47
C LYS A 268 4.67 8.46 -21.82
N GLY A 269 5.30 8.06 -20.71
CA GLY A 269 6.24 8.89 -19.96
C GLY A 269 5.58 9.77 -18.89
N GLU A 270 4.27 9.64 -18.65
CA GLU A 270 3.57 10.38 -17.62
C GLU A 270 3.87 9.77 -16.24
N ARG A 271 4.66 10.50 -15.45
CA ARG A 271 4.97 10.13 -14.07
C ARG A 271 3.84 10.54 -13.14
N THR A 272 3.42 9.62 -12.29
CA THR A 272 2.39 9.81 -11.26
C THR A 272 2.89 9.32 -9.92
N LEU A 273 2.75 10.17 -8.91
CA LEU A 273 2.95 9.83 -7.51
C LEU A 273 1.58 9.71 -6.84
N THR A 274 1.35 8.62 -6.11
CA THR A 274 0.12 8.44 -5.33
C THR A 274 0.45 8.15 -3.87
N LEU A 275 -0.43 8.63 -2.99
CA LEU A 275 -0.37 8.42 -1.56
C LEU A 275 -1.71 7.87 -1.10
N ILE A 276 -1.68 6.69 -0.50
CA ILE A 276 -2.86 6.08 0.12
C ILE A 276 -2.52 5.85 1.60
N PRO A 277 -3.17 6.57 2.54
CA PRO A 277 -2.99 6.31 3.96
C PRO A 277 -3.49 4.91 4.34
N GLN A 278 -2.79 4.27 5.27
CA GLN A 278 -3.19 2.97 5.82
C GLN A 278 -3.02 3.02 7.34
N TRP A 279 -4.05 2.63 8.10
CA TRP A 279 -3.93 2.67 9.55
C TRP A 279 -2.89 1.66 10.05
N ALA A 280 -2.07 2.05 11.03
CA ALA A 280 -1.10 1.18 11.66
C ALA A 280 -1.75 0.23 12.69
N PHE A 281 -2.96 0.55 13.16
CA PHE A 281 -3.69 -0.20 14.18
C PHE A 281 -3.95 -1.66 13.76
N ASN A 282 -3.38 -2.61 14.50
CA ASN A 282 -3.37 -4.03 14.17
C ASN A 282 -4.32 -4.88 15.03
N ARG A 283 -5.12 -4.26 15.90
CA ARG A 283 -6.13 -4.96 16.71
C ARG A 283 -7.50 -4.90 16.01
N PRO A 284 -8.41 -5.86 16.25
CA PRO A 284 -9.76 -5.78 15.74
C PRO A 284 -10.44 -4.46 16.14
N LEU A 285 -11.17 -3.83 15.24
CA LEU A 285 -11.88 -2.57 15.48
C LEU A 285 -13.35 -2.69 15.06
N ALA A 286 -14.30 -2.33 15.92
CA ALA A 286 -15.72 -2.43 15.53
C ALA A 286 -16.04 -1.43 14.40
N LYS A 287 -16.91 -1.81 13.46
CA LYS A 287 -17.46 -0.87 12.49
C LYS A 287 -18.43 0.08 13.20
N VAL A 288 -18.40 1.36 12.83
CA VAL A 288 -19.37 2.35 13.32
C VAL A 288 -20.43 2.55 12.24
N ASP A 289 -21.66 2.24 12.59
CA ASP A 289 -22.82 2.34 11.70
C ASP A 289 -23.54 3.67 11.91
N ALA A 290 -23.51 4.53 10.89
CA ALA A 290 -24.09 5.86 10.88
C ALA A 290 -25.63 5.86 10.88
N SER A 291 -26.29 4.73 10.60
CA SER A 291 -27.77 4.65 10.61
C SER A 291 -28.39 4.44 12.00
N LYS A 292 -27.56 4.11 13.01
CA LYS A 292 -28.04 3.66 14.33
C LYS A 292 -27.98 4.74 15.40
N GLY A 293 -28.93 4.70 16.34
CA GLY A 293 -28.96 5.54 17.55
C GLY A 293 -29.21 7.02 17.29
N SER A 294 -29.33 7.80 18.37
CA SER A 294 -29.37 9.27 18.32
C SER A 294 -28.01 9.86 17.91
N ASP A 295 -27.97 11.15 17.54
CA ASP A 295 -26.72 11.81 17.12
C ASP A 295 -25.66 11.81 18.22
N TYR A 296 -26.07 12.04 19.46
CA TYR A 296 -25.20 11.96 20.63
C TYR A 296 -24.62 10.55 20.82
N GLU A 297 -25.44 9.50 20.73
CA GLU A 297 -24.99 8.11 20.85
C GLU A 297 -24.06 7.70 19.71
N PHE A 298 -24.37 8.14 18.49
CA PHE A 298 -23.53 7.91 17.32
C PHE A 298 -22.17 8.59 17.44
N TYR A 299 -22.15 9.87 17.78
CA TYR A 299 -20.91 10.62 17.99
C TYR A 299 -20.09 10.04 19.16
N GLY A 300 -20.75 9.60 20.24
CA GLY A 300 -20.11 8.88 21.34
C GLY A 300 -19.43 7.57 20.93
N ARG A 301 -19.96 6.86 19.92
CA ARG A 301 -19.31 5.67 19.33
C ARG A 301 -18.07 6.03 18.52
N LEU A 302 -18.08 7.16 17.79
CA LEU A 302 -16.89 7.68 17.09
C LEU A 302 -15.81 8.08 18.10
N GLN A 303 -16.15 8.80 19.17
CA GLN A 303 -15.20 9.13 20.23
C GLN A 303 -14.66 7.90 20.96
N LYS A 304 -15.45 6.83 21.07
CA LYS A 304 -14.97 5.54 21.60
C LYS A 304 -13.95 4.88 20.68
N LEU A 305 -14.11 5.02 19.35
CA LEU A 305 -13.12 4.61 18.37
C LEU A 305 -11.82 5.42 18.54
N ASP A 306 -11.92 6.74 18.62
CA ASP A 306 -10.78 7.64 18.86
C ASP A 306 -9.96 7.24 20.08
N ARG A 307 -10.62 7.04 21.23
CA ARG A 307 -9.98 6.58 22.47
C ARG A 307 -9.28 5.23 22.30
N ARG A 308 -9.83 4.34 21.47
CA ARG A 308 -9.25 3.01 21.22
C ARG A 308 -8.03 3.06 20.31
N VAL A 309 -7.99 3.99 19.35
CA VAL A 309 -6.86 4.14 18.41
C VAL A 309 -5.81 5.15 18.92
N GLY A 310 -6.15 5.91 19.96
CA GLY A 310 -5.27 6.88 20.61
C GLY A 310 -5.18 8.23 19.92
N VAL A 311 -6.15 8.57 19.06
CA VAL A 311 -6.17 9.82 18.27
C VAL A 311 -7.53 10.47 18.36
N THR A 312 -7.59 11.66 18.96
CA THR A 312 -8.78 12.50 18.93
C THR A 312 -9.07 12.92 17.49
N PHE A 313 -10.34 12.83 17.07
CA PHE A 313 -10.75 13.06 15.68
C PHE A 313 -10.15 12.05 14.68
N GLY A 314 -9.55 10.95 15.17
CA GLY A 314 -9.01 9.89 14.33
C GLY A 314 -10.07 9.20 13.46
N TRP A 315 -11.32 9.15 13.94
CA TRP A 315 -12.45 8.57 13.19
C TRP A 315 -12.65 9.20 11.81
N PHE A 316 -12.34 10.50 11.63
CA PHE A 316 -12.40 11.17 10.34
C PHE A 316 -11.42 10.53 9.35
N PHE A 317 -10.17 10.34 9.76
CA PHE A 317 -9.14 9.69 8.92
C PHE A 317 -9.44 8.21 8.64
N TYR A 318 -10.15 7.52 9.54
CA TYR A 318 -10.70 6.19 9.25
C TYR A 318 -11.84 6.21 8.22
N ALA A 319 -12.65 7.28 8.22
CA ALA A 319 -13.78 7.42 7.31
C ALA A 319 -13.35 7.64 5.85
N LEU A 320 -12.17 8.23 5.63
CA LEU A 320 -11.62 8.49 4.29
C LEU A 320 -11.42 7.22 3.44
N HIS A 321 -11.35 6.04 4.06
CA HIS A 321 -11.18 4.74 3.36
C HIS A 321 -12.41 3.81 3.44
N GLY A 322 -13.49 4.21 4.11
CA GLY A 322 -14.78 3.49 4.07
C GLY A 322 -14.87 2.11 4.76
N ASN A 323 -13.79 1.59 5.35
CA ASN A 323 -13.80 0.20 5.87
C ASN A 323 -14.43 0.07 7.28
N ARG A 324 -14.07 0.97 8.22
CA ARG A 324 -14.53 0.94 9.63
C ARG A 324 -15.52 2.05 9.95
N VAL A 325 -15.33 3.20 9.32
CA VAL A 325 -16.23 4.34 9.31
C VAL A 325 -16.45 4.66 7.83
N LYS A 326 -17.67 5.03 7.46
CA LYS A 326 -18.06 5.34 6.08
C LYS A 326 -18.27 6.84 5.90
N GLY A 327 -18.37 7.31 4.65
CA GLY A 327 -18.58 8.74 4.36
C GLY A 327 -19.88 9.31 4.95
N ASP A 328 -20.95 8.51 5.01
CA ASP A 328 -22.23 8.86 5.66
C ASP A 328 -22.08 9.25 7.14
N ALA A 329 -21.03 8.76 7.81
CA ALA A 329 -20.69 9.15 9.16
C ALA A 329 -20.26 10.62 9.23
N ILE A 330 -19.45 11.08 8.27
CA ILE A 330 -19.00 12.47 8.20
C ILE A 330 -20.20 13.39 7.96
N GLU A 331 -21.02 13.08 6.96
CA GLU A 331 -22.24 13.82 6.63
C GLU A 331 -23.21 13.91 7.83
N ARG A 332 -23.34 12.83 8.60
CA ARG A 332 -24.16 12.83 9.80
C ARG A 332 -23.57 13.73 10.89
N VAL A 333 -22.25 13.70 11.10
CA VAL A 333 -21.61 14.60 12.09
C VAL A 333 -21.76 16.06 11.69
N ILE A 334 -21.63 16.41 10.41
CA ILE A 334 -21.85 17.78 9.92
C ILE A 334 -23.27 18.25 10.24
N ARG A 335 -24.28 17.47 9.84
CA ARG A 335 -25.69 17.81 10.10
C ARG A 335 -26.00 17.93 11.60
N ALA A 336 -25.48 17.02 12.41
CA ALA A 336 -25.68 17.05 13.85
C ALA A 336 -25.01 18.28 14.50
N ALA A 337 -23.83 18.68 14.03
CA ALA A 337 -23.13 19.87 14.49
C ALA A 337 -23.90 21.16 14.11
N GLU A 338 -24.36 21.26 12.86
CA GLU A 338 -25.16 22.39 12.37
C GLU A 338 -26.52 22.50 13.09
N ALA A 339 -27.11 21.36 13.48
CA ALA A 339 -28.33 21.30 14.28
C ALA A 339 -28.09 21.54 15.79
N GLY A 340 -26.84 21.63 16.24
CA GLY A 340 -26.49 21.82 17.65
C GLY A 340 -26.76 20.60 18.54
N THR A 341 -26.95 19.40 17.97
CA THR A 341 -27.21 18.16 18.74
C THR A 341 -25.92 17.53 19.28
N ILE A 342 -24.77 17.93 18.73
CA ILE A 342 -23.43 17.58 19.22
C ILE A 342 -22.56 18.84 19.25
N VAL A 343 -21.45 18.75 20.00
CA VAL A 343 -20.43 19.80 20.05
C VAL A 343 -19.10 19.19 19.61
N LEU A 344 -18.43 19.87 18.67
CA LEU A 344 -17.08 19.58 18.23
C LEU A 344 -16.24 20.87 18.21
N PRO A 345 -14.92 20.78 18.33
CA PRO A 345 -14.05 21.93 18.16
C PRO A 345 -14.21 22.57 16.77
N GLU A 346 -14.16 23.89 16.70
CA GLU A 346 -14.32 24.66 15.46
C GLU A 346 -13.32 24.24 14.37
N HIS A 347 -12.07 23.94 14.75
CA HIS A 347 -11.05 23.51 13.81
C HIS A 347 -11.33 22.12 13.20
N ASP A 348 -11.97 21.22 13.96
CA ASP A 348 -12.41 19.91 13.46
C ASP A 348 -13.60 20.08 12.50
N TYR A 349 -14.55 20.94 12.84
CA TYR A 349 -15.70 21.26 11.99
C TYR A 349 -15.27 21.79 10.62
N ARG A 350 -14.29 22.70 10.57
CA ARG A 350 -13.73 23.22 9.32
C ARG A 350 -13.16 22.13 8.42
N VAL A 351 -12.48 21.13 8.99
CA VAL A 351 -11.97 19.99 8.23
C VAL A 351 -13.13 19.18 7.63
N LEU A 352 -14.23 18.99 8.36
CA LEU A 352 -15.41 18.32 7.83
C LEU A 352 -16.09 19.10 6.70
N LYS A 353 -16.20 20.42 6.81
CA LYS A 353 -16.78 21.27 5.74
C LYS A 353 -15.90 21.30 4.49
N ASP A 354 -14.58 21.35 4.67
CA ASP A 354 -13.66 21.24 3.53
C ASP A 354 -13.77 19.86 2.87
N TRP A 355 -13.99 18.80 3.66
CA TRP A 355 -14.27 17.47 3.13
C TRP A 355 -15.60 17.41 2.36
N GLU A 356 -16.65 18.04 2.85
CA GLU A 356 -17.95 18.10 2.16
C GLU A 356 -17.85 18.83 0.82
N ALA A 357 -17.09 19.94 0.77
CA ALA A 357 -16.87 20.71 -0.45
C ALA A 357 -15.98 19.96 -1.47
N SER A 358 -15.02 19.15 -0.99
CA SER A 358 -14.12 18.38 -1.83
C SER A 358 -13.77 17.05 -1.14
N PRO A 359 -14.57 15.98 -1.35
CA PRO A 359 -14.29 14.69 -0.72
C PRO A 359 -12.98 14.07 -1.23
N TYR A 360 -12.31 13.31 -0.37
CA TYR A 360 -11.17 12.51 -0.80
C TYR A 360 -11.62 11.39 -1.75
N GLY A 361 -10.80 11.13 -2.77
CA GLY A 361 -10.85 9.91 -3.57
C GLY A 361 -9.45 9.34 -3.63
N PHE A 362 -9.16 8.41 -2.73
CA PHE A 362 -7.88 7.68 -2.67
C PHE A 362 -7.88 6.47 -3.58
#